data_AF-K0IL77-F1
#
_entry.id   AF-K0IL77-F1
#
_cell.length_a   1.000
_cell.length_b   1.000
_cell.length_c   1.000
_cell.angle_alpha   90.00
_cell.angle_beta   90.00
_cell.angle_gamma   90.00
#
_symmetry.space_group_name_H-M   'P 1'
#
loop_
_entity.id
_entity.type
_entity.pdbx_description
1 polymer ?
#
loop_
_entity_poly.entity_id
_entity_poly.type
_entity_poly.pdbx_seq_one_letter_code
_entity_poly.pdbx_strand_id
1 'polypeptide(L)'
;VCRQSLALSAPVCSDDQGYRRRARLSLMWDKKTQQLQLGFRRKQSKAIVNVTDCPVLEPSLNALLPDLNALLSEWSQPERLGHVELVKGDNTRVLVLRHLGALIEQDQQRLTDFASQNQLTLYLMLEAGELQHVQGEAPYCEETGSRLSFLPSHFIQVKSA
;
A
#
# COMPACT_ATOMS: atom_id res chain seq x y z
N VAL A 1 -30.87 -15.30 -40.29
CA VAL A 1 -30.02 -15.20 -39.08
C VAL A 1 -30.90 -14.67 -37.95
N CYS A 2 -31.23 -15.52 -36.97
CA CYS A 2 -32.11 -15.17 -35.86
C CYS A 2 -31.34 -14.25 -34.89
N ARG A 3 -31.80 -13.00 -34.71
CA ARG A 3 -31.25 -12.08 -33.68
C ARG A 3 -31.90 -12.44 -32.34
N GLN A 4 -31.23 -13.24 -31.52
CA GLN A 4 -31.63 -13.44 -30.14
C GLN A 4 -31.28 -12.19 -29.33
N SER A 5 -32.29 -11.59 -28.72
CA SER A 5 -32.10 -10.53 -27.71
C SER A 5 -31.79 -11.21 -26.38
N LEU A 6 -30.55 -11.08 -25.90
CA LEU A 6 -30.14 -11.54 -24.59
C LEU A 6 -30.47 -10.47 -23.55
N ALA A 7 -31.30 -10.80 -22.56
CA ALA A 7 -31.52 -9.95 -21.40
C ALA A 7 -30.32 -10.06 -20.46
N LEU A 8 -29.64 -8.94 -20.24
CA LEU A 8 -28.53 -8.87 -19.27
C LEU A 8 -29.10 -8.87 -17.85
N SER A 9 -28.42 -9.59 -16.94
CA SER A 9 -28.67 -9.43 -15.52
C SER A 9 -28.32 -8.02 -15.06
N ALA A 10 -28.90 -7.59 -13.94
CA ALA A 10 -28.52 -6.33 -13.32
C ALA A 10 -26.99 -6.28 -13.09
N PRO A 11 -26.36 -5.11 -13.26
CA PRO A 11 -24.94 -4.96 -13.02
C PRO A 11 -24.63 -5.23 -11.54
N VAL A 12 -23.50 -5.89 -11.29
CA VAL A 12 -22.97 -6.02 -9.94
C VAL A 12 -22.30 -4.69 -9.58
N CYS A 13 -22.88 -3.97 -8.64
CA CYS A 13 -22.41 -2.65 -8.20
C CYS A 13 -21.82 -2.72 -6.78
N SER A 14 -20.86 -1.85 -6.49
CA SER A 14 -20.31 -1.61 -5.15
C SER A 14 -20.28 -0.10 -4.89
N ASP A 15 -19.92 0.29 -3.67
CA ASP A 15 -19.56 1.67 -3.35
C ASP A 15 -18.44 2.18 -4.30
N ASP A 16 -18.50 3.46 -4.65
CA ASP A 16 -17.55 4.14 -5.52
C ASP A 16 -16.34 4.70 -4.74
N GLN A 17 -16.43 4.73 -3.41
CA GLN A 17 -15.36 5.13 -2.49
C GLN A 17 -14.95 3.98 -1.58
N GLY A 18 -13.75 4.07 -1.00
CA GLY A 18 -13.25 3.10 -0.01
C GLY A 18 -13.05 1.66 -0.49
N TYR A 19 -13.38 1.33 -1.75
CA TYR A 19 -13.42 -0.04 -2.23
C TYR A 19 -12.04 -0.67 -2.42
N ARG A 20 -10.99 0.13 -2.57
CA ARG A 20 -9.65 -0.36 -2.91
C ARG A 20 -8.92 -0.76 -1.64
N ARG A 21 -8.78 -2.07 -1.42
CA ARG A 21 -8.07 -2.62 -0.24
C ARG A 21 -6.55 -2.64 -0.36
N ARG A 22 -5.99 -2.19 -1.49
CA ARG A 22 -4.55 -2.20 -1.74
C ARG A 22 -4.08 -1.01 -2.56
N ALA A 23 -3.04 -0.33 -2.09
CA ALA A 23 -2.33 0.71 -2.82
C ALA A 23 -0.83 0.43 -2.87
N ARG A 24 -0.20 0.82 -3.98
CA ARG A 24 1.25 0.93 -4.10
C ARG A 24 1.58 2.37 -4.48
N LEU A 25 2.26 3.06 -3.57
CA LEU A 25 2.61 4.47 -3.67
C LEU A 25 4.11 4.56 -3.95
N SER A 26 4.48 5.21 -5.05
CA SER A 26 5.88 5.45 -5.39
C SER A 26 6.46 6.49 -4.43
N LEU A 27 7.71 6.26 -4.02
CA LEU A 27 8.52 7.23 -3.31
C LEU A 27 9.57 7.78 -4.29
N MET A 28 9.73 9.10 -4.34
CA MET A 28 10.72 9.71 -5.22
C MET A 28 11.33 10.94 -4.55
N TRP A 29 12.64 10.92 -4.34
CA TRP A 29 13.38 12.08 -3.86
C TRP A 29 13.59 13.10 -4.99
N ASP A 30 13.04 14.30 -4.83
CA ASP A 30 13.31 15.42 -5.72
C ASP A 30 14.56 16.17 -5.25
N LYS A 31 15.67 15.99 -5.98
CA LYS A 31 16.95 16.63 -5.66
C LYS A 31 16.91 18.16 -5.78
N LYS A 32 15.98 18.73 -6.55
CA LYS A 32 15.87 20.18 -6.75
C LYS A 32 15.19 20.86 -5.58
N THR A 33 14.10 20.27 -5.10
CA THR A 33 13.32 20.81 -3.97
C THR A 33 13.75 20.26 -2.63
N GLN A 34 14.59 19.21 -2.62
CA GLN A 34 14.97 18.44 -1.43
C GLN A 34 13.75 17.94 -0.66
N GLN A 35 12.78 17.39 -1.39
CA GLN A 35 11.56 16.84 -0.80
C GLN A 35 11.29 15.44 -1.32
N LEU A 36 10.78 14.59 -0.43
CA LEU A 36 10.28 13.28 -0.81
C LEU A 36 8.85 13.42 -1.37
N GLN A 37 8.63 12.85 -2.55
CA GLN A 37 7.31 12.72 -3.15
C GLN A 37 6.76 11.33 -2.86
N LEU A 38 5.52 11.28 -2.35
CA LEU A 38 4.79 10.05 -2.05
C LEU A 38 3.47 10.07 -2.82
N GLY A 39 3.29 9.14 -3.74
CA GLY A 39 2.04 9.08 -4.48
C GLY A 39 2.05 8.24 -5.75
N PHE A 40 1.19 8.58 -6.71
CA PHE A 40 1.04 7.82 -7.96
C PHE A 40 1.81 8.46 -9.11
N ARG A 41 2.27 7.62 -10.03
CA ARG A 41 2.83 8.11 -11.29
C ARG A 41 1.73 8.77 -12.12
N ARG A 42 1.98 9.99 -12.58
CA ARG A 42 1.13 10.64 -13.58
C ARG A 42 1.09 9.76 -14.84
N LYS A 43 -0.06 9.71 -15.51
CA LYS A 43 -0.26 8.91 -16.72
C LYS A 43 0.88 9.18 -17.72
N GLN A 44 1.54 8.09 -18.16
CA GLN A 44 2.65 8.13 -19.11
C GLN A 44 3.83 9.02 -18.70
N SER A 45 4.05 9.24 -17.39
CA SER A 45 5.14 10.06 -16.88
C SER A 45 5.85 9.39 -15.71
N LYS A 46 7.10 9.82 -15.48
CA LYS A 46 7.85 9.49 -14.26
C LYS A 46 7.51 10.42 -13.09
N ALA A 47 6.82 11.54 -13.35
CA ALA A 47 6.44 12.49 -12.32
C ALA A 47 5.43 11.87 -11.34
N ILE A 48 5.64 12.11 -10.04
CA ILE A 48 4.75 11.68 -8.98
C ILE A 48 3.72 12.78 -8.71
N VAL A 49 2.47 12.37 -8.63
CA VAL A 49 1.39 13.18 -8.06
C VAL A 49 1.37 12.85 -6.59
N ASN A 50 1.75 13.81 -5.75
CA ASN A 50 1.71 13.64 -4.31
C ASN A 50 0.29 13.34 -3.84
N VAL A 51 0.16 12.36 -2.96
CA VAL A 51 -1.10 11.91 -2.39
C VAL A 51 -1.07 12.19 -0.90
N THR A 52 -1.96 13.06 -0.44
CA THR A 52 -2.26 13.28 0.98
C THR A 52 -3.54 12.58 1.40
N ASP A 53 -4.42 12.28 0.43
CA ASP A 53 -5.71 11.64 0.58
C ASP A 53 -6.06 10.87 -0.70
N CYS A 54 -6.72 9.73 -0.57
CA CYS A 54 -7.12 8.85 -1.65
C CYS A 54 -8.53 8.28 -1.38
N PRO A 55 -9.61 8.93 -1.85
CA PRO A 55 -11.00 8.56 -1.49
C PRO A 55 -11.41 7.14 -1.89
N VAL A 56 -10.77 6.56 -2.91
CA VAL A 56 -11.04 5.18 -3.34
C VAL A 56 -10.33 4.14 -2.48
N LEU A 57 -9.31 4.53 -1.71
CA LEU A 57 -8.57 3.65 -0.80
C LEU A 57 -9.42 3.38 0.44
N GLU A 58 -9.36 2.15 0.94
CA GLU A 58 -10.04 1.78 2.17
C GLU A 58 -9.75 2.80 3.30
N PRO A 59 -10.79 3.33 3.99
CA PRO A 59 -10.64 4.48 4.89
C PRO A 59 -9.57 4.31 5.96
N SER A 60 -9.43 3.12 6.54
CA SER A 60 -8.43 2.85 7.56
C SER A 60 -7.00 2.86 7.03
N LEU A 61 -6.77 2.57 5.75
CA LEU A 61 -5.48 2.76 5.08
C LEU A 61 -5.27 4.22 4.67
N ASN A 62 -6.32 4.89 4.18
CA ASN A 62 -6.27 6.29 3.76
C ASN A 62 -5.86 7.21 4.91
N ALA A 63 -6.36 6.96 6.12
CA ALA A 63 -6.00 7.69 7.33
C ALA A 63 -4.50 7.63 7.68
N LEU A 64 -3.76 6.63 7.18
CA LEU A 64 -2.32 6.50 7.45
C LEU A 64 -1.46 7.42 6.58
N LEU A 65 -1.99 7.95 5.47
CA LEU A 65 -1.19 8.64 4.45
C LEU A 65 -0.49 9.92 4.96
N PRO A 66 -1.14 10.81 5.75
CA PRO A 66 -0.48 12.01 6.25
C PRO A 66 0.71 11.69 7.16
N ASP A 67 0.51 10.81 8.14
CA ASP A 67 1.55 10.48 9.13
C ASP A 67 2.68 9.66 8.50
N LEU A 68 2.36 8.77 7.56
CA LEU A 68 3.36 8.04 6.79
C LEU A 68 4.21 8.98 5.94
N ASN A 69 3.60 10.01 5.33
CA ASN A 69 4.33 11.00 4.56
C ASN A 69 5.28 11.82 5.46
N ALA A 70 4.79 12.26 6.63
CA ALA A 70 5.62 12.94 7.63
C ALA A 70 6.79 12.07 8.09
N LEU A 71 6.54 10.79 8.41
CA LEU A 71 7.56 9.82 8.80
C LEU A 71 8.67 9.70 7.73
N LEU A 72 8.28 9.51 6.47
CA LEU A 72 9.22 9.25 5.37
C LEU A 72 9.91 10.53 4.86
N SER A 73 9.31 11.70 5.08
CA SER A 73 9.93 12.98 4.68
C SER A 73 11.19 13.31 5.49
N GLU A 74 11.32 12.76 6.69
CA GLU A 74 12.50 12.92 7.55
C GLU A 74 13.45 11.71 7.50
N TRP A 75 13.28 10.83 6.48
CA TRP A 75 14.12 9.65 6.33
C TRP A 75 15.58 10.03 6.11
N SER A 76 16.52 9.25 6.67
CA SER A 76 17.95 9.61 6.59
C SER A 76 18.51 9.59 5.17
N GLN A 77 18.04 8.65 4.35
CA GLN A 77 18.51 8.43 2.97
C GLN A 77 17.30 8.28 2.02
N PRO A 78 16.57 9.37 1.75
CA PRO A 78 15.31 9.33 1.00
C PRO A 78 15.49 8.86 -0.45
N GLU A 79 16.68 9.03 -1.04
CA GLU A 79 17.00 8.54 -2.38
C GLU A 79 17.07 7.01 -2.50
N ARG A 80 17.15 6.31 -1.36
CA ARG A 80 17.14 4.84 -1.29
C ARG A 80 15.75 4.25 -1.14
N LEU A 81 14.73 5.09 -1.00
CA LEU A 81 13.35 4.64 -0.89
C LEU A 81 12.79 4.32 -2.27
N GLY A 82 12.12 3.16 -2.39
CA GLY A 82 11.50 2.71 -3.64
C GLY A 82 10.01 3.00 -3.70
N HIS A 83 9.24 2.32 -2.85
CA HIS A 83 7.79 2.48 -2.79
C HIS A 83 7.24 1.96 -1.46
N VAL A 84 6.04 2.41 -1.11
CA VAL A 84 5.24 1.81 -0.04
C VAL A 84 4.09 1.01 -0.65
N GLU A 85 3.77 -0.13 -0.04
CA GLU A 85 2.51 -0.81 -0.26
C GLU A 85 1.67 -0.81 1.02
N LEU A 86 0.39 -0.49 0.87
CA LEU A 86 -0.61 -0.58 1.92
C LEU A 86 -1.64 -1.63 1.51
N VAL A 87 -1.95 -2.57 2.41
CA VAL A 87 -2.91 -3.65 2.16
C VAL A 87 -3.83 -3.82 3.36
N LYS A 88 -5.14 -3.92 3.12
CA LYS A 88 -6.12 -4.31 4.14
C LYS A 88 -6.33 -5.82 4.04
N GLY A 89 -5.87 -6.56 5.05
CA GLY A 89 -6.37 -7.89 5.36
C GLY A 89 -7.56 -7.80 6.32
N ASP A 90 -8.22 -8.91 6.61
CA ASP A 90 -9.41 -8.90 7.45
C ASP A 90 -9.05 -8.81 8.94
N ASN A 91 -7.89 -9.33 9.37
CA ASN A 91 -7.34 -9.12 10.71
C ASN A 91 -6.52 -7.84 10.88
N THR A 92 -5.78 -7.41 9.87
CA THR A 92 -4.72 -6.41 10.05
C THR A 92 -4.57 -5.50 8.83
N ARG A 93 -3.88 -4.38 9.02
CA ARG A 93 -3.40 -3.50 7.96
C ARG A 93 -1.92 -3.75 7.77
N VAL A 94 -1.49 -3.88 6.54
CA VAL A 94 -0.11 -4.22 6.21
C VAL A 94 0.59 -3.03 5.58
N LEU A 95 1.77 -2.72 6.09
CA LEU A 95 2.70 -1.75 5.53
C LEU A 95 3.92 -2.49 4.98
N VAL A 96 4.22 -2.28 3.70
CA VAL A 96 5.46 -2.76 3.08
C VAL A 96 6.29 -1.56 2.68
N LEU A 97 7.51 -1.45 3.19
CA LEU A 97 8.48 -0.47 2.70
C LEU A 97 9.51 -1.16 1.80
N ARG A 98 9.53 -0.80 0.52
CA ARG A 98 10.64 -1.18 -0.37
C ARG A 98 11.75 -0.15 -0.28
N HIS A 99 12.96 -0.61 0.00
CA HIS A 99 14.16 0.23 0.05
C HIS A 99 15.34 -0.45 -0.67
N LEU A 100 16.35 0.35 -0.98
CA LEU A 100 17.58 -0.04 -1.64
C LEU A 100 18.74 0.08 -0.64
N GLY A 101 19.54 -0.98 -0.50
CA GLY A 101 20.63 -1.01 0.48
C GLY A 101 20.15 -1.05 1.94
N ALA A 102 21.10 -0.91 2.87
CA ALA A 102 20.85 -1.02 4.30
C ALA A 102 20.12 0.22 4.86
N LEU A 103 19.15 -0.02 5.73
CA LEU A 103 18.53 1.00 6.58
C LEU A 103 19.36 1.20 7.83
N ILE A 104 19.52 2.44 8.27
CA ILE A 104 20.13 2.74 9.57
C ILE A 104 19.17 2.39 10.71
N GLU A 105 19.71 2.12 11.89
CA GLU A 105 18.93 1.73 13.07
C GLU A 105 17.84 2.73 13.44
N GLN A 106 18.14 4.04 13.35
CA GLN A 106 17.17 5.10 13.65
C GLN A 106 15.92 5.04 12.75
N ASP A 107 16.10 4.84 11.45
CA ASP A 107 15.00 4.75 10.49
C ASP A 107 14.18 3.47 10.69
N GLN A 108 14.86 2.35 10.99
CA GLN A 108 14.19 1.09 11.32
C GLN A 108 13.34 1.21 12.59
N GLN A 109 13.87 1.88 13.63
CA GLN A 109 13.15 2.10 14.87
C GLN A 109 11.91 2.98 14.63
N ARG A 110 12.07 4.12 13.95
CA ARG A 110 10.95 5.01 13.60
C ARG A 110 9.83 4.28 12.86
N LEU A 111 10.18 3.43 11.89
CA LEU A 111 9.21 2.67 11.11
C LEU A 111 8.51 1.60 11.95
N THR A 112 9.26 0.95 12.84
CA THR A 112 8.71 -0.05 13.77
C THR A 112 7.76 0.62 14.77
N ASP A 113 8.14 1.77 15.33
CA ASP A 113 7.28 2.56 16.23
C ASP A 113 6.00 3.00 15.54
N PHE A 114 6.11 3.51 14.30
CA PHE A 114 4.95 3.88 13.49
C PHE A 114 3.98 2.71 13.27
N ALA A 115 4.52 1.54 12.93
CA ALA A 115 3.71 0.34 12.72
C ALA A 115 3.09 -0.16 14.04
N SER A 116 3.79 -0.05 15.18
CA SER A 116 3.24 -0.40 16.50
C SER A 116 2.10 0.53 16.91
N GLN A 117 2.30 1.84 16.80
CA GLN A 117 1.31 2.87 17.12
C GLN A 117 0.02 2.70 16.31
N ASN A 118 0.17 2.28 15.04
CA ASN A 118 -0.94 2.07 14.12
C ASN A 118 -1.41 0.60 14.04
N GLN A 119 -0.89 -0.31 14.88
CA GLN A 119 -1.28 -1.73 14.88
C GLN A 119 -1.16 -2.36 13.47
N LEU A 120 -0.04 -2.13 12.81
CA LEU A 120 0.23 -2.60 11.46
C LEU A 120 1.11 -3.85 11.49
N THR A 121 0.87 -4.74 10.54
CA THR A 121 1.87 -5.73 10.16
C THR A 121 2.90 -5.08 9.24
N LEU A 122 4.18 -5.14 9.61
CA LEU A 122 5.27 -4.47 8.89
C LEU A 122 6.12 -5.49 8.14
N TYR A 123 6.34 -5.21 6.85
CA TYR A 123 7.32 -5.90 6.02
C TYR A 123 8.32 -4.91 5.42
N LEU A 124 9.58 -5.35 5.31
CA LEU A 124 10.59 -4.69 4.50
C LEU A 124 10.80 -5.49 3.22
N MET A 125 10.89 -4.79 2.10
CA MET A 125 11.22 -5.40 0.80
C MET A 125 12.58 -4.89 0.34
N LEU A 126 13.54 -5.81 0.25
CA LEU A 126 14.89 -5.51 -0.26
C LEU A 126 14.89 -5.36 -1.79
N GLU A 127 16.00 -4.86 -2.33
CA GLU A 127 16.16 -4.66 -3.77
C GLU A 127 15.94 -5.96 -4.58
N ALA A 128 16.43 -7.10 -4.07
CA ALA A 128 16.24 -8.42 -4.69
C ALA A 128 14.77 -8.90 -4.70
N GLY A 129 13.85 -8.19 -4.03
CA GLY A 129 12.44 -8.56 -3.92
C GLY A 129 12.15 -9.48 -2.73
N GLU A 130 13.15 -9.79 -1.91
CA GLU A 130 12.99 -10.53 -0.66
C GLU A 130 12.16 -9.73 0.32
N LEU A 131 11.14 -10.39 0.89
CA LEU A 131 10.27 -9.84 1.91
C LEU A 131 10.71 -10.34 3.28
N GLN A 132 10.99 -9.40 4.18
CA GLN A 132 11.27 -9.66 5.58
C GLN A 132 10.07 -9.21 6.41
N HIS A 133 9.48 -10.14 7.17
CA HIS A 133 8.50 -9.81 8.20
C HIS A 133 9.20 -9.21 9.42
N VAL A 134 8.82 -8.00 9.82
CA VAL A 134 9.42 -7.30 10.95
C VAL A 134 8.56 -7.46 12.20
N GLN A 135 7.25 -7.23 12.09
CA GLN A 135 6.33 -7.34 13.21
C GLN A 135 4.86 -7.45 12.78
N GLY A 136 4.01 -7.80 13.74
CA GLY A 136 2.57 -7.94 13.58
C GLY A 136 2.16 -9.37 13.24
N GLU A 137 0.86 -9.58 13.04
CA GLU A 137 0.33 -10.89 12.66
C GLU A 137 0.39 -11.09 11.14
N ALA A 138 0.57 -12.33 10.70
CA ALA A 138 0.44 -12.66 9.29
C ALA A 138 -0.98 -12.32 8.80
N PRO A 139 -1.11 -11.59 7.68
CA PRO A 139 -2.42 -11.14 7.23
C PRO A 139 -3.18 -12.28 6.53
N TYR A 140 -4.51 -12.24 6.64
CA TYR A 140 -5.41 -13.12 5.90
C TYR A 140 -6.59 -12.35 5.32
N CYS A 141 -7.27 -12.96 4.36
CA CYS A 141 -8.61 -12.56 3.93
C CYS A 141 -9.59 -13.73 3.99
N GLU A 142 -10.86 -13.46 4.20
CA GLU A 142 -11.97 -14.40 4.21
C GLU A 142 -12.76 -14.22 2.92
N GLU A 143 -12.69 -15.21 2.05
CA GLU A 143 -13.38 -15.20 0.76
C GLU A 143 -14.31 -16.43 0.73
N THR A 144 -15.61 -16.21 0.53
CA THR A 144 -16.61 -17.28 0.40
C THR A 144 -16.57 -18.33 1.54
N GLY A 145 -16.33 -17.89 2.77
CA GLY A 145 -16.27 -18.74 3.96
C GLY A 145 -14.96 -19.49 4.18
N SER A 146 -13.91 -19.18 3.41
CA SER A 146 -12.56 -19.74 3.60
C SER A 146 -11.55 -18.65 3.96
N ARG A 147 -10.71 -18.91 4.97
CA ARG A 147 -9.58 -18.04 5.32
C ARG A 147 -8.37 -18.35 4.44
N LEU A 148 -7.84 -17.32 3.80
CA LEU A 148 -6.65 -17.37 2.94
C LEU A 148 -5.56 -16.45 3.51
N SER A 149 -4.51 -17.04 4.07
CA SER A 149 -3.31 -16.28 4.46
C SER A 149 -2.57 -15.79 3.21
N PHE A 150 -2.04 -14.57 3.24
CA PHE A 150 -1.28 -14.03 2.11
C PHE A 150 0.02 -13.37 2.56
N LEU A 151 1.02 -13.37 1.66
CA LEU A 151 2.15 -12.46 1.77
C LEU A 151 1.82 -11.19 1.00
N PRO A 152 2.39 -10.03 1.35
CA PRO A 152 2.15 -8.82 0.59
C PRO A 152 2.49 -8.96 -0.89
N SER A 153 3.47 -9.78 -1.27
CA SER A 153 3.78 -10.06 -2.68
C SER A 153 2.71 -10.87 -3.42
N HIS A 154 1.83 -11.59 -2.71
CA HIS A 154 0.76 -12.37 -3.32
C HIS A 154 -0.34 -11.44 -3.87
N PHE A 155 -0.92 -11.85 -5.00
CA PHE A 155 -2.07 -11.18 -5.56
C PHE A 155 -3.31 -11.53 -4.71
N ILE A 156 -4.00 -10.50 -4.23
CA ILE A 156 -5.33 -10.61 -3.58
C ILE A 156 -6.33 -9.76 -4.37
N GLN A 157 -7.61 -10.11 -4.32
CA GLN A 157 -8.64 -9.30 -4.99
C GLN A 157 -8.67 -7.89 -4.38
N VAL A 158 -8.72 -6.88 -5.27
CA VAL A 158 -8.68 -5.46 -4.90
C VAL A 158 -9.97 -5.01 -4.23
N LYS A 159 -11.09 -5.65 -4.61
CA LYS A 159 -12.41 -5.53 -4.00
C LYS A 159 -12.73 -6.86 -3.33
N SER A 160 -13.22 -6.82 -2.10
CA SER A 160 -13.92 -7.96 -1.48
C SER A 160 -15.33 -8.05 -2.08
N ALA A 161 -15.86 -9.28 -2.15
CA ALA A 161 -17.21 -9.56 -2.66
C ALA A 161 -18.31 -8.96 -1.77
#